data_AF-A0A9D6R4K7-F1
#
_entry.id   AF-A0A9D6R4K7-F1
#
_cell.length_a   1.000
_cell.length_b   1.000
_cell.length_c   1.000
_cell.angle_alpha   90.00
_cell.angle_beta   90.00
_cell.angle_gamma   90.00
#
_symmetry.space_group_name_H-M   'P 1'
#
loop_
_entity.id
_entity.type
_entity.pdbx_description
1 polymer ?
#
loop_
_entity_poly.entity_id
_entity_poly.type
_entity_poly.pdbx_seq_one_letter_code
_entity_poly.pdbx_strand_id
1 'polypeptide(L)'
;MADSRWQIADGRFAWQIADGSDHQPSAISRQPPVIAISALGFREVVQQAVSAGAKDFVVKPFDVGALAGRVQRALDGRMKAGD
;
A
#
# COMPACT_ATOMS: atom_id res chain seq x y z
N MET A 1 -10.06 15.25 23.16
CA MET A 1 -9.89 13.83 22.80
C MET A 1 -11.15 13.43 22.05
N ALA A 2 -11.11 13.34 20.72
CA ALA A 2 -12.29 13.05 19.91
C ALA A 2 -12.57 11.54 19.92
N ASP A 3 -13.80 11.17 20.25
CA ASP A 3 -14.28 9.79 20.36
C ASP A 3 -14.42 9.20 18.95
N SER A 4 -13.52 8.29 18.58
CA SER A 4 -13.57 7.58 17.30
C SER A 4 -14.38 6.31 17.49
N ARG A 5 -15.59 6.27 16.93
CA ARG A 5 -16.56 5.19 17.18
C ARG A 5 -16.76 4.33 15.94
N TRP A 6 -16.48 3.03 16.07
CA TRP A 6 -16.79 2.03 15.04
C TRP A 6 -18.31 1.94 14.82
N GLN A 7 -18.76 2.04 13.57
CA GLN A 7 -20.15 1.79 13.18
C GLN A 7 -20.23 0.74 12.07
N ILE A 8 -21.28 -0.07 12.13
CA ILE A 8 -21.60 -1.08 11.13
C ILE A 8 -22.91 -0.65 10.47
N ALA A 9 -22.87 -0.41 9.15
CA ALA A 9 -24.05 -0.22 8.30
C ALA A 9 -23.90 -1.11 7.06
N ASP A 10 -24.96 -1.86 6.74
CA ASP A 10 -25.05 -2.73 5.55
C ASP A 10 -23.86 -3.71 5.37
N GLY A 11 -23.30 -4.22 6.47
CA GLY A 11 -22.19 -5.17 6.45
C GLY A 11 -20.85 -4.58 6.02
N ARG A 12 -20.71 -3.25 5.95
CA ARG A 12 -19.46 -2.56 5.61
C ARG A 12 -18.90 -1.82 6.83
N PHE A 13 -17.57 -1.87 6.98
CA PHE A 13 -16.84 -1.12 8.00
C PHE A 13 -16.58 0.29 7.48
N ALA A 14 -17.15 1.29 8.15
CA ALA A 14 -16.95 2.70 7.82
C ALA A 14 -16.22 3.43 8.95
N TRP A 15 -15.13 4.11 8.60
CA TRP A 15 -14.44 5.03 9.49
C TRP A 15 -15.08 6.42 9.34
N GLN A 16 -15.80 6.89 10.36
CA GLN A 16 -16.34 8.25 10.39
C GLN A 16 -15.45 9.12 11.28
N ILE A 17 -14.68 10.02 10.67
CA ILE A 17 -13.93 11.05 11.40
C ILE A 17 -14.89 12.19 11.75
N ALA A 18 -14.75 12.77 12.95
CA ALA A 18 -15.63 13.82 13.45
C ALA A 18 -15.61 15.13 12.64
N ASP A 19 -14.65 15.30 11.72
CA ASP A 19 -14.58 16.43 10.80
C ASP A 19 -15.54 16.32 9.60
N GLY A 20 -16.32 15.24 9.52
CA GLY A 20 -17.29 15.02 8.45
C GLY A 20 -16.68 14.56 7.13
N SER A 21 -15.37 14.26 7.08
CA SER A 21 -14.76 13.65 5.91
C SER A 21 -15.17 12.18 5.81
N ASP A 22 -16.05 11.89 4.87
CA ASP A 22 -16.39 10.52 4.47
C ASP A 22 -15.23 9.97 3.63
N HIS A 23 -14.37 9.15 4.23
CA HIS A 23 -13.38 8.40 3.46
C HIS A 23 -14.09 7.21 2.83
N GLN A 24 -14.80 7.46 1.72
CA GLN A 24 -15.36 6.38 0.94
C GLN A 24 -14.20 5.47 0.52
N PRO A 25 -14.19 4.18 0.90
CA PRO A 25 -13.10 3.28 0.54
C PRO A 25 -13.02 3.25 -0.98
N SER A 26 -11.97 3.86 -1.53
CA SER A 26 -11.74 3.88 -2.97
C SER A 26 -11.68 2.44 -3.46
N ALA A 27 -12.43 2.13 -4.52
CA ALA A 27 -12.41 0.79 -5.10
C ALA A 27 -10.95 0.37 -5.38
N ILE A 28 -10.51 -0.73 -4.78
CA ILE A 28 -9.20 -1.30 -5.08
C ILE A 28 -9.24 -1.70 -6.56
N SER A 29 -8.30 -1.16 -7.34
CA SER A 29 -8.20 -1.50 -8.76
C SER A 29 -8.10 -3.02 -8.94
N ARG A 30 -8.61 -3.57 -10.05
CA ARG A 30 -8.58 -5.02 -10.32
C ARG A 30 -7.17 -5.62 -10.28
N GLN A 31 -6.13 -4.81 -10.51
CA GLN A 31 -4.72 -5.18 -10.41
C GLN A 31 -3.94 -4.08 -9.69
N PRO A 32 -3.96 -4.05 -8.35
CA PRO A 32 -3.26 -3.01 -7.59
C PRO A 32 -1.74 -3.13 -7.77
N PRO A 33 -0.99 -2.02 -7.75
CA PRO A 33 0.46 -2.06 -7.73
C PRO A 33 0.94 -2.75 -6.45
N VAL A 34 1.83 -3.73 -6.59
CA VAL A 34 2.39 -4.50 -5.46
C VAL A 34 3.83 -4.10 -5.22
N ILE A 35 4.16 -3.76 -3.96
CA ILE A 35 5.54 -3.56 -3.49
C ILE A 35 5.85 -4.70 -2.52
N ALA A 36 6.83 -5.53 -2.84
CA ALA A 36 7.22 -6.65 -2.00
C ALA A 36 8.15 -6.17 -0.88
N ILE A 37 7.96 -6.66 0.36
CA ILE A 37 8.82 -6.29 1.50
C ILE A 37 9.36 -7.53 2.20
N SER A 38 10.66 -7.80 2.11
CA SER A 38 11.29 -9.03 2.62
C SER A 38 12.42 -8.74 3.61
N ALA A 39 12.70 -9.67 4.52
CA ALA A 39 13.87 -9.59 5.42
C ALA A 39 15.19 -9.90 4.69
N LEU A 40 15.14 -10.66 3.60
CA LEU A 40 16.31 -11.11 2.86
C LEU A 40 16.25 -10.53 1.44
N GLY A 41 17.19 -9.64 1.13
CA GLY A 41 17.38 -9.02 -0.18
C GLY A 41 18.19 -9.87 -1.16
N PHE A 42 18.12 -11.20 -1.03
CA PHE A 42 18.82 -12.09 -1.97
C PHE A 42 18.31 -11.86 -3.38
N ARG A 43 19.22 -11.88 -4.35
CA ARG A 43 18.94 -11.51 -5.73
C ARG A 43 17.84 -12.39 -6.32
N GLU A 44 17.81 -13.66 -5.93
CA GLU A 44 16.82 -14.64 -6.37
C GLU A 44 15.41 -14.27 -5.89
N VAL A 45 15.27 -13.80 -4.65
CA VAL A 45 13.99 -13.39 -4.07
C VAL A 45 13.47 -12.12 -4.75
N VAL A 46 14.38 -11.18 -5.03
CA VAL A 46 14.05 -9.96 -5.80
C VAL A 46 13.58 -10.34 -7.21
N GLN A 47 14.30 -11.23 -7.90
CA GLN A 47 13.93 -11.68 -9.25
C GLN A 47 12.59 -12.41 -9.27
N GLN A 48 12.31 -13.25 -8.27
CA GLN A 48 11.01 -13.92 -8.13
C GLN A 48 9.88 -12.90 -7.94
N ALA A 49 10.07 -11.89 -7.09
CA ALA A 49 9.08 -10.85 -6.88
C ALA A 49 8.80 -10.06 -8.16
N VAL A 50 9.84 -9.65 -8.89
CA VAL A 50 9.69 -8.95 -10.18
C VAL A 50 8.98 -9.83 -11.20
N SER A 51 9.36 -11.11 -11.30
CA SER A 51 8.73 -12.06 -12.24
C SER A 51 7.26 -12.33 -11.90
N ALA A 52 6.88 -12.25 -10.63
CA ALA A 52 5.50 -12.35 -10.17
C ALA A 52 4.68 -11.05 -10.40
N GLY A 53 5.30 -9.99 -10.94
CA GLY A 53 4.62 -8.73 -11.26
C GLY A 53 4.72 -7.65 -10.18
N ALA A 54 5.58 -7.82 -9.17
CA ALA A 54 5.87 -6.75 -8.22
C ALA A 54 6.44 -5.53 -8.96
N LYS A 55 5.95 -4.35 -8.61
CA LYS A 55 6.43 -3.08 -9.16
C LYS A 55 7.71 -2.61 -8.49
N ASP A 56 7.96 -3.05 -7.26
CA ASP A 56 9.13 -2.68 -6.47
C ASP A 56 9.35 -3.70 -5.33
N PHE A 57 10.53 -3.64 -4.73
CA PHE A 57 10.99 -4.51 -3.66
C PHE A 57 11.76 -3.72 -2.60
N VAL A 58 11.41 -3.92 -1.33
CA VAL A 58 12.05 -3.25 -0.19
C VAL A 58 12.57 -4.29 0.79
N VAL A 59 13.82 -4.13 1.22
CA VAL A 59 14.42 -4.98 2.25
C VAL A 59 14.11 -4.40 3.63
N LYS A 60 13.83 -5.26 4.62
CA LYS A 60 13.72 -4.87 6.02
C LYS A 60 15.10 -4.89 6.70
N PRO A 61 15.39 -3.96 7.63
CA PRO A 61 14.58 -2.79 8.00
C PRO A 61 14.60 -1.72 6.90
N PHE A 62 13.55 -0.90 6.83
CA PHE A 62 13.41 0.17 5.86
C PHE A 62 13.08 1.50 6.52
N ASP A 63 13.43 2.58 5.83
CA ASP A 63 12.99 3.92 6.20
C ASP A 63 11.53 4.14 5.79
N VAL A 64 10.71 4.67 6.71
CA VAL A 64 9.28 4.88 6.50
C VAL A 64 9.03 5.99 5.48
N GLY A 65 9.83 7.05 5.49
CA GLY A 65 9.72 8.14 4.52
C GLY A 65 10.01 7.66 3.09
N ALA A 66 11.05 6.84 2.94
CA ALA A 66 11.41 6.22 1.68
C ALA A 66 10.31 5.27 1.18
N LEU A 67 9.72 4.45 2.06
CA LEU A 67 8.61 3.57 1.70
C LEU A 67 7.36 4.38 1.30
N ALA A 68 7.02 5.44 2.04
CA ALA A 68 5.92 6.32 1.71
C ALA A 68 6.09 6.95 0.32
N GLY A 69 7.31 7.40 -0.01
CA GLY A 69 7.64 7.91 -1.35
C GLY A 69 7.46 6.86 -2.44
N ARG A 70 7.83 5.59 -2.19
CA ARG A 70 7.59 4.47 -3.13
C ARG A 70 6.09 4.23 -3.33
N VAL A 71 5.30 4.20 -2.25
CA VAL A 71 3.84 4.01 -2.31
C VAL A 71 3.18 5.13 -3.12
N GLN A 72 3.55 6.39 -2.90
CA GLN A 72 3.02 7.51 -3.69
C GLN A 72 3.30 7.35 -5.18
N ARG A 73 4.53 6.96 -5.55
CA ARG A 73 4.86 6.68 -6.97
C ARG A 73 4.04 5.52 -7.55
N ALA A 74 3.70 4.50 -6.75
CA ALA A 74 2.88 3.37 -7.18
C ALA A 74 1.45 3.82 -7.49
N LEU A 75 0.88 4.63 -6.61
CA LEU A 75 -0.47 5.17 -6.76
C LEU A 75 -0.57 6.14 -7.95
N ASP A 76 0.46 6.95 -8.17
CA ASP A 76 0.55 7.87 -9.31
C ASP A 76 0.73 7.15 -10.67
N GLY A 77 0.93 5.83 -10.68
CA GLY A 77 1.25 5.07 -11.89
C GLY A 77 2.63 5.38 -12.47
N ARG A 78 3.51 6.00 -11.68
CA ARG A 78 4.85 6.46 -12.12
C ARG A 78 5.93 5.38 -11.97
N MET A 79 5.61 4.23 -11.39
CA MET A 79 6.57 3.13 -11.20
C MET A 79 6.63 2.23 -12.43
N LYS A 80 7.83 2.11 -13.01
CA LYS A 80 8.15 1.08 -14.00
C LYS A 80 8.65 -0.17 -13.28
N ALA A 81 8.45 -1.34 -13.89
CA ALA A 81 8.97 -2.58 -13.32
C ALA A 81 10.51 -2.52 -13.29
N GLY A 82 11.11 -2.60 -12.10
CA GLY A 82 12.56 -2.80 -11.92
C GLY A 82 13.43 -1.55 -11.79
N ASP A 83 12.93 -0.44 -11.24
CA ASP A 83 13.75 0.71 -10.78
C ASP A 83 14.21 0.54 -9.31
#